data_AF-A0A645BQB7-F1
#
_entry.id   AF-A0A645BQB7-F1
#
_cell.length_a   1.000
_cell.length_b   1.000
_cell.length_c   1.000
_cell.angle_alpha   90.00
_cell.angle_beta   90.00
_cell.angle_gamma   90.00
#
_symmetry.space_group_name_H-M   'P 1'
#
loop_
_entity.id
_entity.type
_entity.pdbx_description
1 polymer ?
#
loop_
_entity_poly.entity_id
_entity_poly.type
_entity_poly.pdbx_seq_one_letter_code
_entity_poly.pdbx_strand_id
1 'polypeptide(L)'
;MVDEDQPTIAEARAYAQSYESVFGDEEPASYIDLGNFAELAGESTGSNAVVQAAINLKEAISNAVIAEVHGEDRPGSTGIAIYYPVSDLFMSEDLSGIESYQDVAGIFAAQSSWDDFLAFHYGLQEYNPVTGTVAQVENVSEAVAPGAEELTMDEIEVSSETASEENPVTFSTTVYGSKIGFIYTFIGYYDEDSNSILIADKDFVFADDTKELSGVYYPDWGDSDSVDVEFEWDGTVFNLNDGNASEFALIEPADYGAPDEDSTYAVFGQYYYAGEKAPTAAVMYLKGGELDSVYGYAKDDFTGGMSEIIPSTGDQFTIYDQWITLDENGSFVETTMQEGGTITIGESGTTWEDVIGPSGTYVIGFIAEDLDGNQYEQYTTVDLE
;
A
#
# COMPACT_ATOMS: atom_id res chain seq x y z
N MET A 1 -4.35 8.15 -23.92
CA MET A 1 -4.77 7.04 -23.06
C MET A 1 -5.49 5.96 -23.86
N VAL A 2 -6.63 6.26 -24.51
CA VAL A 2 -7.40 5.23 -25.27
C VAL A 2 -6.63 4.66 -26.46
N ASP A 3 -5.79 5.47 -27.11
CA ASP A 3 -4.93 5.04 -28.23
C ASP A 3 -3.58 4.43 -27.78
N GLU A 4 -3.37 4.29 -26.46
CA GLU A 4 -2.11 3.82 -25.87
C GLU A 4 -2.27 2.40 -25.30
N ASP A 5 -1.16 1.78 -24.92
CA ASP A 5 -1.16 0.46 -24.29
C ASP A 5 -1.76 0.55 -22.87
N GLN A 6 -2.80 -0.24 -22.59
CA GLN A 6 -3.52 -0.15 -21.32
C GLN A 6 -2.72 -0.63 -20.10
N PRO A 7 -1.87 -1.67 -20.19
CA PRO A 7 -0.90 -1.98 -19.14
C PRO A 7 -0.02 -0.79 -18.74
N THR A 8 0.51 -0.01 -19.69
CA THR A 8 1.27 1.22 -19.38
C THR A 8 0.41 2.28 -18.67
N ILE A 9 -0.90 2.35 -18.94
CA ILE A 9 -1.79 3.25 -18.20
C ILE A 9 -2.07 2.72 -16.78
N ALA A 10 -2.15 1.40 -16.60
CA ALA A 10 -2.26 0.79 -15.28
C ALA A 10 -1.00 1.01 -14.44
N GLU A 11 0.19 0.95 -15.06
CA GLU A 11 1.46 1.31 -14.42
C GLU A 11 1.44 2.74 -13.87
N ALA A 12 1.04 3.71 -14.70
CA ALA A 12 0.90 5.09 -14.27
C ALA A 12 -0.12 5.27 -13.14
N ARG A 13 -1.15 4.41 -13.06
CA ARG A 13 -2.13 4.39 -11.97
C ARG A 13 -1.52 3.83 -10.69
N ALA A 14 -0.77 2.74 -10.77
CA ALA A 14 -0.18 2.06 -9.62
C ALA A 14 0.79 2.97 -8.86
N TYR A 15 1.53 3.82 -9.59
CA TYR A 15 2.52 4.75 -9.01
C TYR A 15 2.01 6.17 -8.78
N ALA A 16 0.73 6.45 -9.07
CA ALA A 16 0.18 7.77 -8.84
C ALA A 16 0.05 8.05 -7.34
N GLN A 17 0.25 9.32 -6.94
CA GLN A 17 0.00 9.77 -5.58
C GLN A 17 -1.41 9.34 -5.16
N SER A 18 -1.48 8.42 -4.20
CA SER A 18 -2.72 7.93 -3.66
C SER A 18 -3.18 8.76 -2.47
N TYR A 19 -4.47 8.65 -2.18
CA TYR A 19 -5.09 9.13 -0.96
C TYR A 19 -5.67 7.95 -0.20
N GLU A 20 -6.00 8.15 1.07
CA GLU A 20 -6.53 7.06 1.90
C GLU A 20 -7.70 6.32 1.24
N SER A 21 -7.63 4.99 1.27
CA SER A 21 -8.74 4.15 0.87
C SER A 21 -9.85 4.22 1.90
N VAL A 22 -11.05 4.59 1.47
CA VAL A 22 -12.24 4.52 2.33
C VAL A 22 -12.83 3.11 2.43
N PHE A 23 -12.26 2.16 1.69
CA PHE A 23 -12.76 0.78 1.56
C PHE A 23 -11.96 -0.23 2.41
N GLY A 24 -10.89 0.21 3.07
CA GLY A 24 -9.95 -0.65 3.78
C GLY A 24 -8.57 -0.65 3.11
N ASP A 25 -7.63 -1.37 3.71
CA ASP A 25 -6.22 -1.48 3.36
C ASP A 25 -5.85 -2.78 2.62
N GLU A 26 -6.81 -3.70 2.46
CA GLU A 26 -6.62 -4.96 1.72
C GLU A 26 -6.31 -4.73 0.24
N GLU A 27 -6.78 -3.61 -0.33
CA GLU A 27 -6.66 -3.31 -1.76
C GLU A 27 -5.98 -1.94 -1.98
N PRO A 28 -5.20 -1.76 -3.06
CA PRO A 28 -4.60 -0.48 -3.36
C PRO A 28 -5.64 0.65 -3.46
N ALA A 29 -5.32 1.78 -2.84
CA ALA A 29 -6.27 2.88 -2.72
C ALA A 29 -6.86 3.33 -4.07
N SER A 30 -8.18 3.47 -4.10
CA SER A 30 -8.92 3.81 -5.33
C SER A 30 -8.95 5.29 -5.69
N TYR A 31 -8.50 6.17 -4.79
CA TYR A 31 -8.49 7.61 -5.03
C TYR A 31 -7.06 8.09 -5.19
N ILE A 32 -6.73 8.58 -6.39
CA ILE A 32 -5.40 9.07 -6.74
C ILE A 32 -5.47 10.54 -7.15
N ASP A 33 -4.36 11.27 -7.09
CA ASP A 33 -4.29 12.63 -7.61
C ASP A 33 -4.36 12.63 -9.15
N LEU A 34 -5.36 13.33 -9.68
CA LEU A 34 -5.64 13.37 -11.12
C LEU A 34 -4.50 14.03 -11.92
N GLY A 35 -3.86 15.05 -11.35
CA GLY A 35 -2.78 15.78 -12.00
C GLY A 35 -1.49 14.99 -12.05
N ASN A 36 -1.12 14.33 -10.94
CA ASN A 36 0.03 13.45 -10.86
C ASN A 36 -0.13 12.23 -11.78
N PHE A 37 -1.27 11.54 -11.73
CA PHE A 37 -1.60 10.44 -12.65
C PHE A 37 -1.45 10.84 -14.12
N ALA A 38 -1.95 12.02 -14.50
CA ALA A 38 -1.85 12.46 -15.88
C ALA A 38 -0.42 12.70 -16.34
N GLU A 39 0.47 13.18 -15.46
CA GLU A 39 1.90 13.31 -15.77
C GLU A 39 2.58 11.95 -15.91
N LEU A 40 2.33 11.03 -14.97
CA LEU A 40 2.83 9.65 -15.04
C LEU A 40 2.39 8.99 -16.35
N ALA A 41 1.10 9.07 -16.70
CA ALA A 41 0.61 8.52 -17.97
C ALA A 41 1.31 9.15 -19.19
N GLY A 42 1.67 10.43 -19.13
CA GLY A 42 2.47 11.09 -20.18
C GLY A 42 3.90 10.59 -20.25
N GLU A 43 4.53 10.37 -19.09
CA GLU A 43 5.89 9.87 -18.96
C GLU A 43 6.01 8.40 -19.39
N SER A 44 5.21 7.50 -18.80
CA SER A 44 5.23 6.06 -19.06
C SER A 44 4.93 5.75 -20.53
N THR A 45 3.97 6.45 -21.15
CA THR A 45 3.64 6.21 -22.57
C THR A 45 4.65 6.83 -23.54
N GLY A 46 5.40 7.86 -23.12
CA GLY A 46 6.24 8.67 -24.00
C GLY A 46 5.47 9.37 -25.14
N SER A 47 4.13 9.38 -25.10
CA SER A 47 3.28 9.89 -26.17
C SER A 47 3.14 11.40 -26.09
N ASN A 48 3.62 12.11 -27.13
CA ASN A 48 3.48 13.57 -27.21
C ASN A 48 2.02 14.05 -27.08
N ALA A 49 1.06 13.23 -27.52
CA ALA A 49 -0.36 13.55 -27.41
C ALA A 49 -0.83 13.48 -25.96
N VAL A 50 -0.41 12.45 -25.22
CA VAL A 50 -0.73 12.29 -23.78
C VAL A 50 -0.03 13.34 -22.95
N VAL A 51 1.26 13.59 -23.18
CA VAL A 51 2.02 14.67 -22.50
C VAL A 51 1.34 16.02 -22.69
N GLN A 52 0.91 16.37 -23.91
CA GLN A 52 0.23 17.63 -24.15
C GLN A 52 -1.15 17.68 -23.48
N ALA A 53 -1.88 16.55 -23.42
CA ALA A 53 -3.14 16.44 -22.71
C ALA A 53 -2.96 16.62 -21.18
N ALA A 54 -1.93 16.02 -20.60
CA ALA A 54 -1.56 16.16 -19.19
C ALA A 54 -1.23 17.62 -18.83
N ILE A 55 -0.43 18.30 -19.66
CA ILE A 55 -0.12 19.73 -19.48
C ILE A 55 -1.41 20.57 -19.49
N ASN A 56 -2.29 20.34 -20.46
CA ASN A 56 -3.56 21.08 -20.57
C ASN A 56 -4.47 20.80 -19.37
N LEU A 57 -4.49 19.55 -18.87
CA LEU A 57 -5.26 19.18 -17.69
C LEU A 57 -4.73 19.87 -16.44
N LYS A 58 -3.41 19.87 -16.21
CA LYS A 58 -2.80 20.58 -15.07
C LYS A 58 -3.04 22.08 -15.12
N GLU A 59 -3.03 22.70 -16.30
CA GLU A 59 -3.43 24.10 -16.45
C GLU A 59 -4.91 24.32 -16.08
N ALA A 60 -5.80 23.40 -16.46
CA ALA A 60 -7.21 23.44 -16.07
C ALA A 60 -7.41 23.26 -14.56
N ILE A 61 -6.69 22.31 -13.94
CA ILE A 61 -6.69 22.10 -12.48
C ILE A 61 -6.23 23.37 -11.77
N SER A 62 -5.10 23.96 -12.17
CA SER A 62 -4.58 25.20 -11.57
C SER A 62 -5.53 26.40 -11.69
N ASN A 63 -6.35 26.45 -12.75
CA ASN A 63 -7.39 27.48 -12.89
C ASN A 63 -8.65 27.20 -12.05
N ALA A 64 -8.93 25.93 -11.73
CA ALA A 64 -10.11 25.51 -10.98
C ALA A 64 -9.86 25.52 -9.46
N VAL A 65 -8.68 25.08 -9.03
CA VAL A 65 -8.29 24.97 -7.62
C VAL A 65 -7.79 26.33 -7.12
N ILE A 66 -8.62 26.99 -6.30
CA ILE A 66 -8.36 28.36 -5.81
C ILE A 66 -7.33 28.37 -4.66
N ALA A 67 -7.25 27.27 -3.92
CA ALA A 67 -6.27 27.04 -2.86
C ALA A 67 -6.05 25.53 -2.72
N GLU A 68 -4.79 25.14 -2.60
CA GLU A 68 -4.31 23.78 -2.42
C GLU A 68 -3.17 23.85 -1.41
N VAL A 69 -3.17 22.92 -0.46
CA VAL A 69 -2.12 22.76 0.56
C VAL A 69 -2.04 21.28 0.87
N HIS A 70 -0.83 20.73 0.77
CA HIS A 70 -0.50 19.38 1.20
C HIS A 70 0.79 19.39 2.04
N GLY A 71 0.96 18.35 2.86
CA GLY A 71 2.20 18.08 3.59
C GLY A 71 3.21 17.33 2.73
N GLU A 72 4.38 17.08 3.29
CA GLU A 72 5.46 16.35 2.61
C GLU A 72 5.07 14.91 2.26
N ASP A 73 4.13 14.31 2.98
CA ASP A 73 3.69 12.91 2.79
C ASP A 73 2.55 12.75 1.76
N ARG A 74 2.26 13.82 1.02
CA ARG A 74 1.34 13.82 -0.13
C ARG A 74 1.97 14.50 -1.34
N PRO A 75 3.20 14.12 -1.74
CA PRO A 75 3.90 14.75 -2.85
C PRO A 75 3.09 14.63 -4.15
N GLY A 76 3.37 15.49 -5.13
CA GLY A 76 2.66 15.47 -6.41
C GLY A 76 1.18 15.88 -6.37
N SER A 77 0.59 16.11 -5.18
CA SER A 77 -0.81 16.52 -5.05
C SER A 77 -1.10 17.82 -5.80
N THR A 78 -2.16 17.80 -6.59
CA THR A 78 -2.68 18.94 -7.36
C THR A 78 -4.03 19.44 -6.84
N GLY A 79 -4.58 18.76 -5.83
CA GLY A 79 -5.80 19.15 -5.12
C GLY A 79 -7.09 18.60 -5.74
N ILE A 80 -6.99 17.66 -6.68
CA ILE A 80 -8.15 16.97 -7.25
C ILE A 80 -7.88 15.46 -7.25
N ALA A 81 -8.56 14.76 -6.34
CA ALA A 81 -8.64 13.30 -6.37
C ALA A 81 -9.58 12.82 -7.48
N ILE A 82 -9.26 11.68 -8.09
CA ILE A 82 -10.11 10.95 -9.02
C ILE A 82 -10.24 9.50 -8.58
N TYR A 83 -11.44 8.94 -8.72
CA TYR A 83 -11.68 7.52 -8.47
C TYR A 83 -11.13 6.69 -9.64
N TYR A 84 -10.03 5.99 -9.41
CA TYR A 84 -9.41 5.00 -10.30
C TYR A 84 -9.08 3.74 -9.47
N PRO A 85 -10.05 2.83 -9.35
CA PRO A 85 -9.89 1.59 -8.57
C PRO A 85 -8.89 0.63 -9.22
N VAL A 86 -8.52 -0.44 -8.52
CA VAL A 86 -8.02 -1.68 -9.15
C VAL A 86 -9.19 -2.51 -9.67
N SER A 87 -8.92 -3.57 -10.43
CA SER A 87 -10.00 -4.35 -11.05
C SER A 87 -10.97 -4.95 -10.02
N ASP A 88 -10.49 -5.44 -8.88
CA ASP A 88 -11.35 -6.04 -7.84
C ASP A 88 -12.32 -5.02 -7.22
N LEU A 89 -11.85 -3.82 -6.91
CA LEU A 89 -12.71 -2.73 -6.43
C LEU A 89 -13.66 -2.21 -7.51
N PHE A 90 -13.23 -2.18 -8.78
CA PHE A 90 -14.09 -1.80 -9.91
C PHE A 90 -15.24 -2.81 -10.10
N MET A 91 -14.93 -4.09 -9.97
CA MET A 91 -15.85 -5.20 -10.20
C MET A 91 -16.78 -5.51 -9.03
N SER A 92 -16.47 -4.98 -7.85
CA SER A 92 -17.24 -5.21 -6.63
C SER A 92 -18.72 -4.83 -6.78
N GLU A 93 -19.60 -5.64 -6.17
CA GLU A 93 -21.03 -5.32 -6.03
C GLU A 93 -21.31 -4.35 -4.86
N ASP A 94 -20.27 -3.99 -4.09
CA ASP A 94 -20.36 -3.11 -2.92
C ASP A 94 -20.16 -1.62 -3.29
N LEU A 95 -19.95 -0.78 -2.27
CA LEU A 95 -19.83 0.67 -2.42
C LEU A 95 -18.61 1.11 -3.22
N SER A 96 -17.62 0.23 -3.40
CA SER A 96 -16.46 0.48 -4.25
C SER A 96 -16.77 0.34 -5.73
N GLY A 97 -17.78 -0.43 -6.16
CA GLY A 97 -17.99 -0.76 -7.58
C GLY A 97 -18.39 0.40 -8.50
N ILE A 98 -18.29 0.16 -9.81
CA ILE A 98 -18.63 1.13 -10.86
C ILE A 98 -20.08 1.65 -10.79
N GLU A 99 -21.05 0.80 -10.43
CA GLU A 99 -22.45 1.22 -10.29
C GLU A 99 -22.61 2.26 -9.16
N SER A 100 -21.96 2.03 -8.02
CA SER A 100 -21.92 2.97 -6.90
C SER A 100 -21.27 4.30 -7.29
N TYR A 101 -20.15 4.25 -8.01
CA TYR A 101 -19.49 5.45 -8.53
C TYR A 101 -20.40 6.26 -9.46
N GLN A 102 -21.09 5.60 -10.40
CA GLN A 102 -22.01 6.27 -11.31
C GLN A 102 -23.23 6.88 -10.60
N ASP A 103 -23.71 6.26 -9.52
CA ASP A 103 -24.79 6.80 -8.72
C ASP A 103 -24.36 8.04 -7.92
N VAL A 104 -23.17 8.01 -7.31
CA VAL A 104 -22.67 9.10 -6.45
C VAL A 104 -22.09 10.26 -7.28
N ALA A 105 -21.34 9.95 -8.34
CA ALA A 105 -20.60 10.90 -9.17
C ALA A 105 -21.21 11.12 -10.57
N GLY A 106 -22.45 10.69 -10.80
CA GLY A 106 -23.07 10.61 -12.13
C GLY A 106 -23.05 11.90 -12.95
N ILE A 107 -23.12 13.08 -12.34
CA ILE A 107 -22.98 14.35 -13.08
C ILE A 107 -21.56 14.51 -13.60
N PHE A 108 -20.54 14.23 -12.78
CA PHE A 108 -19.16 14.32 -13.20
C PHE A 108 -18.88 13.27 -14.28
N ALA A 109 -19.21 12.01 -14.02
CA ALA A 109 -19.05 10.88 -14.95
C ALA A 109 -19.64 11.22 -16.34
N ALA A 110 -20.91 11.62 -16.38
CA ALA A 110 -21.60 11.98 -17.62
C ALA A 110 -21.03 13.20 -18.36
N GLN A 111 -20.29 14.09 -17.69
CA GLN A 111 -19.69 15.28 -18.33
C GLN A 111 -18.21 15.09 -18.69
N SER A 112 -17.47 14.27 -17.93
CA SER A 112 -16.04 14.03 -18.13
C SER A 112 -15.75 12.83 -19.01
N SER A 113 -16.70 11.90 -19.15
CA SER A 113 -16.50 10.59 -19.79
C SER A 113 -15.49 9.71 -19.05
N TRP A 114 -15.29 9.95 -17.75
CA TRP A 114 -14.32 9.19 -16.95
C TRP A 114 -14.77 7.74 -16.74
N ASP A 115 -16.05 7.50 -16.47
CA ASP A 115 -16.61 6.16 -16.36
C ASP A 115 -16.60 5.43 -17.72
N ASP A 116 -16.78 6.15 -18.82
CA ASP A 116 -16.59 5.58 -20.17
C ASP A 116 -15.13 5.14 -20.39
N PHE A 117 -14.16 5.92 -19.91
CA PHE A 117 -12.75 5.55 -19.93
C PHE A 117 -12.47 4.33 -19.05
N LEU A 118 -12.96 4.29 -17.81
CA LEU A 118 -12.79 3.13 -16.93
C LEU A 118 -13.38 1.86 -17.56
N ALA A 119 -14.61 1.93 -18.07
CA ALA A 119 -15.25 0.78 -18.73
C ALA A 119 -14.51 0.33 -20.00
N PHE A 120 -13.85 1.25 -20.72
CA PHE A 120 -12.95 0.90 -21.82
C PHE A 120 -11.65 0.26 -21.32
N HIS A 121 -11.03 0.83 -20.29
CA HIS A 121 -9.77 0.37 -19.71
C HIS A 121 -9.89 -1.09 -19.24
N TYR A 122 -10.98 -1.41 -18.54
CA TYR A 122 -11.31 -2.77 -18.12
C TYR A 122 -11.97 -3.64 -19.21
N GLY A 123 -11.95 -3.20 -20.47
CA GLY A 123 -12.33 -4.02 -21.63
C GLY A 123 -13.83 -4.32 -21.79
N LEU A 124 -14.70 -3.60 -21.08
CA LEU A 124 -16.14 -3.85 -21.08
C LEU A 124 -16.89 -3.15 -22.23
N GLN A 125 -16.31 -2.08 -22.80
CA GLN A 125 -16.87 -1.41 -23.98
C GLN A 125 -15.82 -0.72 -24.85
N GLU A 126 -16.16 -0.45 -26.11
CA GLU A 126 -15.37 0.48 -26.93
C GLU A 126 -15.50 1.92 -26.39
N TYR A 127 -14.42 2.69 -26.43
CA TYR A 127 -14.47 4.09 -26.02
C TYR A 127 -15.20 4.96 -27.06
N ASN A 128 -16.47 5.25 -26.79
CA ASN A 128 -17.31 6.12 -27.62
C ASN A 128 -18.28 6.93 -26.74
N PRO A 129 -17.75 7.87 -25.93
CA PRO A 129 -18.55 8.56 -24.94
C PRO A 129 -19.61 9.48 -25.55
N VAL A 130 -20.74 9.59 -24.87
CA VAL A 130 -21.81 10.53 -25.21
C VAL A 130 -21.99 11.52 -24.06
N THR A 131 -21.68 12.80 -24.32
CA THR A 131 -21.81 13.83 -23.29
C THR A 131 -23.23 13.89 -22.74
N GLY A 132 -23.34 13.83 -21.41
CA GLY A 132 -24.61 13.84 -20.68
C GLY A 132 -25.18 12.46 -20.37
N THR A 133 -24.45 11.37 -20.67
CA THR A 133 -24.79 10.01 -20.27
C THR A 133 -23.63 9.33 -19.55
N VAL A 134 -23.95 8.42 -18.64
CA VAL A 134 -22.97 7.52 -18.02
C VAL A 134 -22.76 6.28 -18.88
N ALA A 135 -21.58 5.66 -18.76
CA ALA A 135 -21.24 4.40 -19.41
C ALA A 135 -22.29 3.32 -19.11
N GLN A 136 -22.59 2.48 -20.09
CA GLN A 136 -23.48 1.34 -19.91
C GLN A 136 -22.63 0.09 -19.74
N VAL A 137 -22.29 -0.21 -18.49
CA VAL A 137 -21.43 -1.34 -18.17
C VAL A 137 -22.31 -2.58 -17.94
N GLU A 138 -22.12 -3.61 -18.76
CA GLU A 138 -22.77 -4.91 -18.62
C GLU A 138 -21.70 -6.00 -18.44
N ASN A 139 -22.05 -7.09 -17.75
CA ASN A 139 -21.14 -8.23 -17.52
C ASN A 139 -19.81 -7.82 -16.87
N VAL A 140 -19.85 -7.03 -15.80
CA VAL A 140 -18.67 -6.54 -15.07
C VAL A 140 -17.71 -7.68 -14.68
N SER A 141 -18.23 -8.89 -14.42
CA SER A 141 -17.44 -10.10 -14.17
C SER A 141 -16.56 -10.58 -15.34
N GLU A 142 -16.72 -10.00 -16.53
CA GLU A 142 -15.90 -10.27 -17.73
C GLU A 142 -14.83 -9.19 -17.95
N ALA A 143 -14.67 -8.25 -17.01
CA ALA A 143 -13.64 -7.23 -17.08
C ALA A 143 -12.25 -7.86 -17.23
N VAL A 144 -11.40 -7.22 -18.04
CA VAL A 144 -9.96 -7.48 -18.02
C VAL A 144 -9.32 -6.58 -16.99
N ALA A 145 -8.20 -6.99 -16.43
CA ALA A 145 -7.38 -6.18 -15.53
C ALA A 145 -6.07 -5.82 -16.24
N PRO A 146 -5.92 -4.60 -16.80
CA PRO A 146 -4.74 -4.25 -17.58
C PRO A 146 -3.43 -4.29 -16.78
N GLY A 147 -3.49 -4.01 -15.47
CA GLY A 147 -2.36 -4.11 -14.56
C GLY A 147 -2.06 -5.54 -14.09
N ALA A 148 -3.01 -6.47 -14.24
CA ALA A 148 -2.86 -7.79 -13.63
C ALA A 148 -1.95 -8.73 -14.44
N GLU A 149 -1.14 -9.52 -13.75
CA GLU A 149 -0.33 -10.59 -14.29
C GLU A 149 -0.04 -11.64 -13.21
N GLU A 150 -0.13 -12.93 -13.55
CA GLU A 150 0.33 -13.99 -12.65
C GLU A 150 1.86 -13.95 -12.54
N LEU A 151 2.36 -13.30 -11.49
CA LEU A 151 3.78 -13.27 -11.17
C LEU A 151 4.21 -14.63 -10.59
N THR A 152 5.45 -15.02 -10.84
CA THR A 152 6.02 -16.27 -10.29
C THR A 152 7.39 -16.03 -9.70
N MET A 153 7.79 -16.86 -8.74
CA MET A 153 9.10 -16.77 -8.09
C MET A 153 9.79 -18.13 -8.07
N ASP A 154 11.13 -18.11 -8.18
CA ASP A 154 11.93 -19.30 -7.89
C ASP A 154 11.83 -19.69 -6.39
N GLU A 155 12.22 -20.92 -6.07
CA GLU A 155 12.41 -21.33 -4.67
C GLU A 155 13.45 -20.41 -3.99
N ILE A 156 13.15 -19.93 -2.78
CA ILE A 156 14.06 -19.03 -2.06
C ILE A 156 15.34 -19.77 -1.69
N GLU A 157 16.47 -19.19 -2.05
CA GLU A 157 17.78 -19.62 -1.60
C GLU A 157 18.15 -18.85 -0.31
N VAL A 158 18.68 -19.56 0.70
CA VAL A 158 19.16 -18.97 1.96
C VAL A 158 20.65 -19.23 2.14
N SER A 159 21.38 -18.24 2.64
CA SER A 159 22.81 -18.37 2.92
C SER A 159 23.10 -19.28 4.13
N SER A 160 22.13 -19.41 5.04
CA SER A 160 22.17 -20.20 6.27
C SER A 160 20.74 -20.61 6.68
N GLU A 161 20.60 -21.73 7.39
CA GLU A 161 19.32 -22.12 8.03
C GLU A 161 19.13 -21.46 9.39
N THR A 162 20.14 -20.71 9.87
CA THR A 162 20.14 -20.04 11.16
C THR A 162 20.65 -18.61 11.03
N ALA A 163 19.91 -17.66 11.60
CA ALA A 163 20.24 -16.25 11.71
C ALA A 163 20.62 -15.89 13.16
N SER A 164 21.44 -14.85 13.32
CA SER A 164 21.77 -14.21 14.60
C SER A 164 22.31 -12.81 14.33
N GLU A 165 22.32 -11.94 15.34
CA GLU A 165 22.84 -10.56 15.22
C GLU A 165 24.27 -10.50 14.63
N GLU A 166 25.15 -11.45 14.99
CA GLU A 166 26.53 -11.48 14.47
C GLU A 166 26.66 -12.25 13.13
N ASN A 167 25.65 -13.04 12.74
CA ASN A 167 25.64 -13.85 11.53
C ASN A 167 24.25 -13.78 10.89
N PRO A 168 23.96 -12.70 10.13
CA PRO A 168 22.69 -12.58 9.44
C PRO A 168 22.52 -13.64 8.37
N VAL A 169 21.27 -13.92 8.01
CA VAL A 169 20.91 -14.73 6.86
C VAL A 169 20.62 -13.82 5.68
N THR A 170 21.12 -14.19 4.50
CA THR A 170 20.72 -13.57 3.24
C THR A 170 19.78 -14.53 2.55
N PHE A 171 18.62 -14.03 2.10
CA PHE A 171 17.69 -14.81 1.30
C PHE A 171 17.40 -14.10 -0.02
N SER A 172 17.28 -14.87 -1.10
CA SER A 172 17.13 -14.33 -2.45
C SER A 172 16.25 -15.21 -3.33
N THR A 173 15.64 -14.59 -4.34
CA THR A 173 14.89 -15.28 -5.40
C THR A 173 14.92 -14.47 -6.70
N THR A 174 14.42 -15.06 -7.78
CA THR A 174 14.11 -14.35 -9.02
C THR A 174 12.59 -14.26 -9.16
N VAL A 175 12.08 -13.05 -9.27
CA VAL A 175 10.66 -12.77 -9.59
C VAL A 175 10.52 -12.67 -11.10
N TYR A 176 9.49 -13.30 -11.67
CA TYR A 176 9.21 -13.31 -13.10
C TYR A 176 7.85 -12.65 -13.38
N GLY A 177 7.85 -11.75 -14.36
CA GLY A 177 6.71 -10.97 -14.80
C GLY A 177 7.15 -9.66 -15.44
N SER A 178 6.25 -9.06 -16.20
CA SER A 178 6.42 -7.77 -16.88
C SER A 178 5.62 -6.64 -16.24
N LYS A 179 4.72 -6.95 -15.29
CA LYS A 179 3.85 -6.01 -14.58
C LYS A 179 4.09 -6.04 -13.08
N ILE A 180 5.35 -6.16 -12.67
CA ILE A 180 5.73 -6.05 -11.26
C ILE A 180 5.52 -4.58 -10.86
N GLY A 181 4.65 -4.35 -9.87
CA GLY A 181 4.45 -3.05 -9.24
C GLY A 181 5.42 -2.85 -8.10
N PHE A 182 5.26 -3.64 -7.04
CA PHE A 182 6.10 -3.59 -5.85
C PHE A 182 6.56 -5.00 -5.44
N ILE A 183 7.68 -5.06 -4.74
CA ILE A 183 8.14 -6.29 -4.08
C ILE A 183 8.37 -5.93 -2.61
N TYR A 184 7.91 -6.81 -1.72
CA TYR A 184 8.07 -6.66 -0.28
C TYR A 184 8.88 -7.83 0.29
N THR A 185 9.68 -7.55 1.31
CA THR A 185 10.15 -8.57 2.25
C THR A 185 9.01 -8.98 3.17
N PHE A 186 9.06 -10.21 3.65
CA PHE A 186 8.16 -10.70 4.68
C PHE A 186 8.95 -11.47 5.72
N ILE A 187 8.70 -11.17 6.99
CA ILE A 187 9.30 -11.85 8.14
C ILE A 187 8.18 -12.13 9.14
N GLY A 188 8.00 -13.39 9.49
CA GLY A 188 6.96 -13.81 10.43
C GLY A 188 7.48 -14.80 11.46
N TYR A 189 7.18 -14.58 12.74
CA TYR A 189 7.51 -15.50 13.81
C TYR A 189 6.48 -16.63 13.88
N TYR A 190 6.92 -17.88 13.74
CA TYR A 190 6.03 -19.04 13.81
C TYR A 190 5.83 -19.51 15.25
N ASP A 191 4.59 -19.43 15.74
CA ASP A 191 4.19 -19.93 17.04
C ASP A 191 3.61 -21.35 16.93
N GLU A 192 4.38 -22.34 17.40
CA GLU A 192 3.99 -23.76 17.36
C GLU A 192 2.75 -24.07 18.21
N ASP A 193 2.52 -23.33 19.30
CA ASP A 193 1.44 -23.60 20.25
C ASP A 193 0.07 -23.26 19.65
N SER A 194 -0.02 -22.15 18.91
CA SER A 194 -1.23 -21.73 18.20
C SER A 194 -1.28 -22.14 16.73
N ASN A 195 -0.20 -22.70 16.18
CA ASN A 195 -0.05 -22.99 14.74
C ASN A 195 -0.36 -21.76 13.89
N SER A 196 0.26 -20.63 14.25
CA SER A 196 0.04 -19.33 13.63
C SER A 196 1.36 -18.60 13.41
N ILE A 197 1.37 -17.63 12.49
CA ILE A 197 2.54 -16.79 12.20
C ILE A 197 2.19 -15.36 12.63
N LEU A 198 2.96 -14.78 13.54
CA LEU A 198 2.94 -13.35 13.82
C LEU A 198 3.74 -12.64 12.72
N ILE A 199 3.12 -11.72 11.98
CA ILE A 199 3.86 -10.89 11.03
C ILE A 199 4.75 -9.95 11.84
N ALA A 200 6.05 -10.15 11.73
CA ALA A 200 7.07 -9.47 12.53
C ALA A 200 7.64 -8.25 11.82
N ASP A 201 7.79 -8.33 10.50
CA ASP A 201 8.26 -7.24 9.65
C ASP A 201 7.78 -7.44 8.20
N LYS A 202 7.54 -6.32 7.51
CA LYS A 202 7.16 -6.26 6.10
C LYS A 202 7.63 -4.92 5.56
N ASP A 203 8.54 -4.92 4.58
CA ASP A 203 9.08 -3.68 4.02
C ASP A 203 9.25 -3.77 2.50
N PHE A 204 9.39 -2.65 1.81
CA PHE A 204 9.66 -2.62 0.37
C PHE A 204 11.07 -3.13 0.07
N VAL A 205 11.18 -3.96 -0.97
CA VAL A 205 12.44 -4.17 -1.67
C VAL A 205 12.62 -3.02 -2.65
N PHE A 206 13.69 -2.25 -2.47
CA PHE A 206 14.02 -1.18 -3.42
C PHE A 206 14.62 -1.75 -4.70
N ALA A 207 14.08 -1.31 -5.84
CA ALA A 207 14.68 -1.56 -7.15
C ALA A 207 16.07 -0.92 -7.26
N ASP A 208 16.93 -1.50 -8.11
CA ASP A 208 18.28 -0.97 -8.42
C ASP A 208 18.24 0.50 -8.86
N ASP A 209 17.20 0.86 -9.61
CA ASP A 209 16.89 2.23 -10.01
C ASP A 209 15.52 2.63 -9.46
N THR A 210 15.43 3.82 -8.87
CA THR A 210 14.17 4.43 -8.42
C THR A 210 13.87 5.66 -9.25
N LYS A 211 12.65 5.76 -9.77
CA LYS A 211 12.15 6.93 -10.50
C LYS A 211 11.46 7.89 -9.54
N GLU A 212 11.40 9.16 -9.94
CA GLU A 212 10.72 10.22 -9.20
C GLU A 212 9.94 11.08 -10.19
N LEU A 213 8.64 11.31 -9.89
CA LEU A 213 7.86 12.33 -10.58
C LEU A 213 7.07 13.19 -9.59
N SER A 214 7.36 14.49 -9.60
CA SER A 214 6.71 15.46 -8.71
C SER A 214 6.83 15.11 -7.21
N GLY A 215 7.94 14.48 -6.82
CA GLY A 215 8.22 14.01 -5.46
C GLY A 215 7.62 12.65 -5.10
N VAL A 216 6.89 12.01 -6.02
CA VAL A 216 6.41 10.63 -5.85
C VAL A 216 7.48 9.69 -6.36
N TYR A 217 7.94 8.77 -5.51
CA TYR A 217 8.97 7.78 -5.82
C TYR A 217 8.34 6.43 -6.13
N TYR A 218 8.91 5.71 -7.11
CA TYR A 218 8.42 4.40 -7.53
C TYR A 218 9.55 3.56 -8.15
N PRO A 219 9.46 2.23 -8.07
CA PRO A 219 10.52 1.35 -8.57
C PRO A 219 10.64 1.39 -10.10
N ASP A 220 11.87 1.25 -10.59
CA ASP A 220 12.16 0.90 -11.98
C ASP A 220 12.77 -0.50 -12.04
N TRP A 221 11.91 -1.50 -12.24
CA TRP A 221 12.31 -2.90 -12.37
C TRP A 221 13.03 -3.22 -13.69
N GLY A 222 13.13 -2.24 -14.60
CA GLY A 222 13.75 -2.39 -15.91
C GLY A 222 12.86 -3.10 -16.94
N ASP A 223 13.40 -3.30 -18.15
CA ASP A 223 12.68 -3.91 -19.28
C ASP A 223 12.75 -5.46 -19.29
N SER A 224 13.32 -6.09 -18.26
CA SER A 224 13.42 -7.56 -18.18
C SER A 224 12.14 -8.17 -17.62
N ASP A 225 11.73 -9.31 -18.17
CA ASP A 225 10.62 -10.12 -17.65
C ASP A 225 10.97 -10.84 -16.32
N SER A 226 12.05 -10.43 -15.66
CA SER A 226 12.50 -10.99 -14.39
C SER A 226 13.39 -10.01 -13.62
N VAL A 227 13.33 -10.08 -12.29
CA VAL A 227 14.15 -9.30 -11.36
C VAL A 227 14.73 -10.24 -10.31
N ASP A 228 16.04 -10.14 -10.08
CA ASP A 228 16.70 -10.82 -8.96
C ASP A 228 16.58 -9.93 -7.71
N VAL A 229 16.09 -10.49 -6.60
CA VAL A 229 15.97 -9.79 -5.32
C VAL A 229 16.72 -10.53 -4.23
N GLU A 230 17.37 -9.78 -3.35
CA GLU A 230 18.07 -10.30 -2.17
C GLU A 230 17.83 -9.39 -0.96
N PHE A 231 17.76 -9.99 0.23
CA PHE A 231 17.65 -9.27 1.49
C PHE A 231 18.49 -9.95 2.57
N GLU A 232 19.13 -9.16 3.43
CA GLU A 232 19.90 -9.63 4.58
C GLU A 232 19.13 -9.32 5.87
N TRP A 233 18.86 -10.36 6.66
CA TRP A 233 18.16 -10.25 7.93
C TRP A 233 19.01 -10.79 9.08
N ASP A 234 19.16 -9.99 10.13
CA ASP A 234 20.00 -10.28 11.30
C ASP A 234 19.20 -10.71 12.56
N GLY A 235 17.88 -10.88 12.43
CA GLY A 235 17.00 -11.17 13.56
C GLY A 235 16.28 -9.95 14.13
N THR A 236 16.47 -8.76 13.54
CA THR A 236 15.82 -7.54 13.99
C THR A 236 14.31 -7.58 13.76
N VAL A 237 13.57 -7.12 14.76
CA VAL A 237 12.14 -6.76 14.76
C VAL A 237 11.98 -5.42 15.46
N PHE A 238 10.79 -4.82 15.38
CA PHE A 238 10.58 -3.45 15.87
C PHE A 238 9.62 -3.37 17.06
N ASN A 239 9.95 -2.47 17.98
CA ASN A 239 9.08 -2.08 19.09
C ASN A 239 8.75 -0.58 19.02
N LEU A 240 7.59 -0.20 19.57
CA LEU A 240 7.32 1.17 19.97
C LEU A 240 7.73 1.40 21.43
N ASN A 241 8.45 2.50 21.66
CA ASN A 241 8.95 2.91 22.97
C ASN A 241 8.38 4.28 23.36
N ASP A 242 7.83 4.39 24.57
CA ASP A 242 7.30 5.66 25.13
C ASP A 242 8.18 6.26 26.25
N GLY A 243 9.36 5.68 26.47
CA GLY A 243 10.31 5.96 27.54
C GLY A 243 10.06 5.19 28.83
N ASN A 244 8.93 4.48 28.97
CA ASN A 244 8.57 3.65 30.13
C ASN A 244 8.26 2.20 29.74
N ALA A 245 7.59 2.00 28.61
CA ALA A 245 7.26 0.72 28.00
C ALA A 245 7.91 0.62 26.62
N SER A 246 8.16 -0.61 26.22
CA SER A 246 8.69 -1.03 24.92
C SER A 246 7.87 -2.25 24.53
N GLU A 247 7.11 -2.12 23.45
CA GLU A 247 6.11 -3.09 23.04
C GLU A 247 6.29 -3.39 21.55
N PHE A 248 6.21 -4.66 21.16
CA PHE A 248 6.28 -5.07 19.76
C PHE A 248 5.25 -4.32 18.91
N ALA A 249 5.67 -3.93 17.70
CA ALA A 249 4.78 -3.37 16.70
C ALA A 249 5.20 -3.84 15.31
N LEU A 250 4.21 -4.23 14.52
CA LEU A 250 4.38 -4.29 13.07
C LEU A 250 4.41 -2.86 12.54
N ILE A 251 5.57 -2.44 12.03
CA ILE A 251 5.80 -1.11 11.50
C ILE A 251 5.91 -1.23 9.97
N GLU A 252 4.81 -0.98 9.26
CA GLU A 252 4.75 -1.22 7.81
C GLU A 252 5.04 0.06 7.04
N PRO A 253 5.73 0.01 5.89
CA PRO A 253 5.94 1.21 5.09
C PRO A 253 4.60 1.71 4.55
N ALA A 254 4.32 3.00 4.73
CA ALA A 254 3.10 3.64 4.23
C ALA A 254 3.21 4.08 2.77
N ASP A 255 4.44 4.24 2.28
CA ASP A 255 4.76 4.57 0.90
C ASP A 255 6.14 3.99 0.52
N TYR A 256 6.40 3.83 -0.78
CA TYR A 256 7.68 3.29 -1.28
C TYR A 256 8.87 4.20 -0.93
N GLY A 257 8.64 5.52 -0.81
CA GLY A 257 9.65 6.46 -0.36
C GLY A 257 10.85 6.63 -1.29
N ALA A 258 11.75 7.52 -0.89
CA ALA A 258 13.07 7.63 -1.50
C ALA A 258 14.07 6.74 -0.73
N PRO A 259 14.97 6.00 -1.40
CA PRO A 259 15.88 5.04 -0.74
C PRO A 259 16.78 5.63 0.35
N ASP A 260 17.04 6.94 0.33
CA ASP A 260 17.94 7.65 1.23
C ASP A 260 17.22 8.69 2.14
N GLU A 261 15.89 8.71 2.16
CA GLU A 261 15.09 9.62 3.00
C GLU A 261 14.31 8.88 4.09
N ASP A 262 13.91 9.62 5.12
CA ASP A 262 13.06 9.10 6.20
C ASP A 262 11.68 8.73 5.62
N SER A 263 11.50 7.45 5.31
CA SER A 263 10.23 6.89 4.84
C SER A 263 9.16 6.98 5.93
N THR A 264 7.89 7.07 5.50
CA THR A 264 6.76 7.07 6.43
C THR A 264 6.37 5.64 6.74
N TYR A 265 6.20 5.32 8.00
CA TYR A 265 5.72 4.01 8.42
C TYR A 265 4.44 4.11 9.23
N ALA A 266 3.60 3.08 9.14
CA ALA A 266 2.31 2.99 9.79
C ALA A 266 2.30 1.89 10.87
N VAL A 267 1.62 2.18 11.98
CA VAL A 267 1.27 1.20 13.00
C VAL A 267 -0.23 1.29 13.27
N PHE A 268 -0.93 0.18 13.05
CA PHE A 268 -2.37 0.08 13.28
C PHE A 268 -2.67 -0.27 14.73
N GLY A 269 -3.79 0.23 15.24
CA GLY A 269 -4.20 -0.03 16.61
C GLY A 269 -5.44 0.74 17.06
N GLN A 270 -5.54 0.89 18.38
CA GLN A 270 -6.62 1.62 19.03
C GLN A 270 -6.06 2.79 19.84
N TYR A 271 -6.63 3.98 19.60
CA TYR A 271 -6.32 5.18 20.34
C TYR A 271 -7.29 5.41 21.50
N TYR A 272 -6.76 5.71 22.68
CA TYR A 272 -7.52 6.01 23.89
C TYR A 272 -7.16 7.39 24.42
N TYR A 273 -8.13 8.30 24.45
CA TYR A 273 -7.99 9.59 25.13
C TYR A 273 -7.87 9.39 26.66
N ALA A 274 -7.02 10.21 27.30
CA ALA A 274 -6.73 10.13 28.72
C ALA A 274 -8.01 10.20 29.58
N GLY A 275 -8.28 9.12 30.30
CA GLY A 275 -9.45 9.03 31.18
C GLY A 275 -10.76 8.62 30.48
N GLU A 276 -10.73 8.43 29.16
CA GLU A 276 -11.79 7.78 28.41
C GLU A 276 -11.58 6.27 28.35
N LYS A 277 -12.64 5.54 28.01
CA LYS A 277 -12.60 4.06 27.92
C LYS A 277 -12.95 3.54 26.53
N ALA A 278 -13.58 4.36 25.70
CA ALA A 278 -13.94 3.96 24.36
C ALA A 278 -12.71 4.23 23.47
N PRO A 279 -12.19 3.22 22.76
CA PRO A 279 -11.16 3.45 21.76
C PRO A 279 -11.74 4.08 20.50
N THR A 280 -10.83 4.63 19.70
CA THR A 280 -11.01 4.88 18.27
C THR A 280 -10.03 3.99 17.52
N ALA A 281 -10.48 3.22 16.51
CA ALA A 281 -9.56 2.57 15.59
C ALA A 281 -8.69 3.64 14.91
N ALA A 282 -7.38 3.42 14.89
CA ALA A 282 -6.43 4.46 14.52
C ALA A 282 -5.18 3.87 13.86
N VAL A 283 -4.54 4.71 13.04
CA VAL A 283 -3.21 4.50 12.50
C VAL A 283 -2.28 5.58 13.07
N MET A 284 -1.10 5.15 13.51
CA MET A 284 0.00 6.00 13.94
C MET A 284 1.05 6.03 12.82
N TYR A 285 1.43 7.22 12.36
CA TYR A 285 2.52 7.39 11.41
C TYR A 285 3.82 7.79 12.11
N LEU A 286 4.91 7.18 11.69
CA LEU A 286 6.28 7.40 12.16
C LEU A 286 7.15 7.91 11.02
N LYS A 287 8.05 8.84 11.31
CA LYS A 287 9.05 9.35 10.36
C LYS A 287 10.36 9.58 11.07
N GLY A 288 11.46 9.09 10.50
CA GLY A 288 12.79 9.15 11.14
C GLY A 288 12.83 8.46 12.51
N GLY A 289 11.95 7.47 12.73
CA GLY A 289 11.81 6.74 13.98
C GLY A 289 11.08 7.46 15.12
N GLU A 290 10.44 8.60 14.85
CA GLU A 290 9.64 9.35 15.82
C GLU A 290 8.18 9.43 15.38
N LEU A 291 7.26 9.56 16.34
CA LEU A 291 5.84 9.85 16.09
C LEU A 291 5.68 11.15 15.30
N ASP A 292 5.11 11.03 14.10
CA ASP A 292 4.73 12.17 13.26
C ASP A 292 3.27 12.58 13.50
N SER A 293 2.34 11.64 13.28
CA SER A 293 0.91 11.92 13.32
C SER A 293 0.07 10.70 13.69
N VAL A 294 -1.18 10.93 14.11
CA VAL A 294 -2.15 9.88 14.42
C VAL A 294 -3.48 10.23 13.76
N TYR A 295 -4.10 9.26 13.10
CA TYR A 295 -5.41 9.42 12.47
C TYR A 295 -6.38 8.38 12.99
N GLY A 296 -7.60 8.82 13.31
CA GLY A 296 -8.70 7.96 13.72
C GLY A 296 -9.66 7.69 12.58
N TYR A 297 -10.04 6.43 12.39
CA TYR A 297 -11.03 5.99 11.42
C TYR A 297 -12.46 6.26 11.89
N ALA A 298 -13.36 6.50 10.94
CA ALA A 298 -14.78 6.69 11.23
C ALA A 298 -15.49 5.40 11.69
N LYS A 299 -14.90 4.23 11.44
CA LYS A 299 -15.40 2.91 11.83
C LYS A 299 -14.29 2.09 12.47
N ASP A 300 -14.70 1.09 13.24
CA ASP A 300 -13.79 0.24 14.02
C ASP A 300 -13.05 -0.82 13.19
N ASP A 301 -13.40 -0.96 11.91
CA ASP A 301 -12.85 -1.92 10.94
C ASP A 301 -11.79 -1.29 10.01
N PHE A 302 -11.20 -0.15 10.41
CA PHE A 302 -10.24 0.61 9.60
C PHE A 302 -10.77 1.09 8.25
N THR A 303 -12.10 1.20 8.10
CA THR A 303 -12.71 1.75 6.89
C THR A 303 -13.36 3.13 7.12
N GLY A 304 -13.66 3.82 6.02
CA GLY A 304 -14.26 5.15 6.03
C GLY A 304 -13.25 6.29 6.19
N GLY A 305 -13.75 7.52 6.25
CA GLY A 305 -12.89 8.70 6.33
C GLY A 305 -12.14 8.79 7.65
N MET A 306 -10.92 9.32 7.59
CA MET A 306 -10.08 9.55 8.76
C MET A 306 -10.14 11.00 9.26
N SER A 307 -9.81 11.20 10.54
CA SER A 307 -9.57 12.52 11.12
C SER A 307 -8.32 12.50 11.99
N GLU A 308 -7.49 13.54 11.87
CA GLU A 308 -6.30 13.71 12.70
C GLU A 308 -6.68 13.77 14.19
N ILE A 309 -5.97 12.98 14.98
CA ILE A 309 -6.00 12.97 16.44
C ILE A 309 -4.76 13.73 16.89
N ILE A 310 -4.95 14.81 17.67
CA ILE A 310 -3.84 15.55 18.28
C ILE A 310 -3.45 14.89 19.60
N PRO A 311 -2.32 14.15 19.68
CA PRO A 311 -2.02 13.39 20.88
C PRO A 311 -1.66 14.27 22.07
N SER A 312 -2.08 13.87 23.25
CA SER A 312 -1.80 14.54 24.52
C SER A 312 -1.16 13.59 25.53
N THR A 313 -0.38 14.15 26.45
CA THR A 313 0.24 13.35 27.52
C THR A 313 -0.80 12.59 28.34
N GLY A 314 -0.62 11.28 28.46
CA GLY A 314 -1.52 10.36 29.16
C GLY A 314 -2.55 9.66 28.28
N ASP A 315 -2.64 10.04 26.99
CA ASP A 315 -3.35 9.24 26.00
C ASP A 315 -2.61 7.91 25.78
N GLN A 316 -3.29 6.88 25.30
CA GLN A 316 -2.71 5.55 25.09
C GLN A 316 -2.96 5.06 23.66
N PHE A 317 -2.05 4.24 23.17
CA PHE A 317 -2.18 3.54 21.90
C PHE A 317 -1.95 2.05 22.13
N THR A 318 -2.98 1.23 21.91
CA THR A 318 -2.89 -0.23 21.94
C THR A 318 -2.63 -0.71 20.53
N ILE A 319 -1.48 -1.33 20.32
CA ILE A 319 -0.99 -1.81 19.03
C ILE A 319 -1.80 -3.03 18.61
N TYR A 320 -2.05 -3.18 17.31
CA TYR A 320 -2.58 -4.41 16.76
C TYR A 320 -1.50 -5.25 16.10
N ASP A 321 -1.37 -6.48 16.58
CA ASP A 321 -0.53 -7.51 16.00
C ASP A 321 -1.31 -8.20 14.88
N GLN A 322 -0.65 -8.49 13.76
CA GLN A 322 -1.24 -9.27 12.67
C GLN A 322 -0.80 -10.73 12.75
N TRP A 323 -1.77 -11.63 12.76
CA TRP A 323 -1.56 -13.08 12.89
C TRP A 323 -2.17 -13.84 11.72
N ILE A 324 -1.36 -14.64 11.04
CA ILE A 324 -1.81 -15.60 10.03
C ILE A 324 -2.08 -16.93 10.72
N THR A 325 -3.32 -17.40 10.65
CA THR A 325 -3.70 -18.73 11.15
C THR A 325 -3.47 -19.80 10.09
N LEU A 326 -2.87 -20.93 10.48
CA LEU A 326 -2.63 -22.06 9.58
C LEU A 326 -3.54 -23.25 9.90
N ASP A 327 -3.89 -24.02 8.87
CA ASP A 327 -4.58 -25.30 9.03
C ASP A 327 -3.63 -26.43 9.50
N GLU A 328 -4.17 -27.63 9.73
CA GLU A 328 -3.37 -28.80 10.17
C GLU A 328 -2.26 -29.21 9.16
N ASN A 329 -2.32 -28.72 7.93
CA ASN A 329 -1.34 -28.97 6.87
C ASN A 329 -0.37 -27.79 6.66
N GLY A 330 -0.46 -26.73 7.48
CA GLY A 330 0.33 -25.52 7.34
C GLY A 330 -0.14 -24.59 6.22
N SER A 331 -1.37 -24.74 5.74
CA SER A 331 -1.95 -23.87 4.71
C SER A 331 -2.63 -22.65 5.33
N PHE A 332 -2.55 -21.50 4.65
CA PHE A 332 -3.24 -20.27 5.04
C PHE A 332 -4.74 -20.48 5.27
N VAL A 333 -5.26 -19.89 6.36
CA VAL A 333 -6.70 -19.86 6.67
C VAL A 333 -7.22 -18.43 6.64
N GLU A 334 -6.63 -17.55 7.46
CA GLU A 334 -7.03 -16.15 7.60
C GLU A 334 -5.91 -15.34 8.24
N THR A 335 -5.92 -14.02 7.99
CA THR A 335 -5.15 -13.03 8.75
C THR A 335 -6.09 -12.33 9.73
N THR A 336 -5.64 -12.14 10.97
CA THR A 336 -6.42 -11.50 12.04
C THR A 336 -5.61 -10.43 12.75
N MET A 337 -6.24 -9.31 13.07
CA MET A 337 -5.68 -8.30 13.97
C MET A 337 -6.04 -8.63 15.42
N GLN A 338 -5.06 -8.64 16.31
CA GLN A 338 -5.23 -8.91 17.74
C GLN A 338 -4.59 -7.80 18.58
N GLU A 339 -5.19 -7.48 19.74
CA GLU A 339 -4.61 -6.51 20.67
C GLU A 339 -3.24 -7.00 21.18
N GLY A 340 -2.18 -6.27 20.83
CA GLY A 340 -0.83 -6.45 21.32
C GLY A 340 -0.53 -5.55 22.52
N GLY A 341 0.70 -5.02 22.57
CA GLY A 341 1.15 -4.15 23.64
C GLY A 341 0.47 -2.77 23.63
N THR A 342 0.63 -2.02 24.73
CA THR A 342 0.07 -0.66 24.85
C THR A 342 1.14 0.31 25.31
N ILE A 343 1.32 1.38 24.54
CA ILE A 343 2.16 2.52 24.90
C ILE A 343 1.30 3.68 25.44
N THR A 344 1.90 4.54 26.25
CA THR A 344 1.29 5.75 26.80
C THR A 344 2.03 6.97 26.30
N ILE A 345 1.33 7.87 25.60
CA ILE A 345 1.89 9.09 25.06
C ILE A 345 2.46 9.95 26.19
N GLY A 346 3.77 10.11 26.22
CA GLY A 346 4.51 10.85 27.24
C GLY A 346 4.94 12.25 26.79
N GLU A 347 5.66 12.97 27.68
CA GLU A 347 6.36 14.21 27.28
C GLU A 347 7.60 13.92 26.42
N SER A 348 8.13 12.70 26.49
CA SER A 348 9.34 12.25 25.78
C SER A 348 9.09 11.93 24.30
N GLY A 349 7.84 11.91 23.86
CA GLY A 349 7.44 11.37 22.56
C GLY A 349 7.33 9.84 22.55
N THR A 350 6.99 9.31 21.38
CA THR A 350 7.02 7.89 21.04
C THR A 350 8.04 7.71 19.93
N THR A 351 8.91 6.71 20.07
CA THR A 351 9.91 6.36 19.06
C THR A 351 9.80 4.87 18.72
N TRP A 352 10.25 4.47 17.54
CA TRP A 352 10.53 3.06 17.31
C TRP A 352 11.88 2.67 17.90
N GLU A 353 12.12 1.37 18.03
CA GLU A 353 13.43 0.82 18.35
C GLU A 353 13.62 -0.55 17.71
N ASP A 354 14.86 -0.80 17.28
CA ASP A 354 15.29 -2.07 16.73
C ASP A 354 15.64 -3.00 17.90
N VAL A 355 15.06 -4.20 17.91
CA VAL A 355 15.34 -5.23 18.92
C VAL A 355 15.54 -6.57 18.25
N ILE A 356 16.30 -7.46 18.88
CA ILE A 356 16.40 -8.84 18.42
C ILE A 356 15.11 -9.57 18.79
N GLY A 357 14.49 -10.19 17.78
CA GLY A 357 13.29 -11.00 17.94
C GLY A 357 13.50 -12.20 18.86
N PRO A 358 12.41 -12.81 19.38
CA PRO A 358 12.52 -14.03 20.17
C PRO A 358 13.17 -15.16 19.35
N SER A 359 14.06 -15.94 19.98
CA SER A 359 14.61 -17.16 19.37
C SER A 359 13.48 -18.12 18.97
N GLY A 360 13.61 -18.78 17.84
CA GLY A 360 12.59 -19.68 17.30
C GLY A 360 12.61 -19.73 15.78
N THR A 361 11.61 -20.39 15.19
CA THR A 361 11.48 -20.50 13.74
C THR A 361 10.76 -19.28 13.18
N TYR A 362 11.34 -18.71 12.14
CA TYR A 362 10.77 -17.62 11.36
C TYR A 362 10.45 -18.10 9.94
N VAL A 363 9.32 -17.64 9.44
CA VAL A 363 8.96 -17.69 8.03
C VAL A 363 9.48 -16.41 7.39
N ILE A 364 10.32 -16.54 6.39
CA ILE A 364 10.91 -15.41 5.65
C ILE A 364 10.61 -15.56 4.16
N GLY A 365 10.53 -14.44 3.45
CA GLY A 365 10.46 -14.48 2.01
C GLY A 365 10.06 -13.17 1.36
N PHE A 366 9.43 -13.28 0.20
CA PHE A 366 9.06 -12.15 -0.64
C PHE A 366 7.60 -12.22 -1.05
N ILE A 367 7.00 -11.04 -1.17
CA ILE A 367 5.67 -10.83 -1.73
C ILE A 367 5.85 -9.93 -2.96
N ALA A 368 5.50 -10.42 -4.15
CA ALA A 368 5.50 -9.63 -5.37
C ALA A 368 4.07 -9.19 -5.68
N GLU A 369 3.86 -7.89 -5.85
CA GLU A 369 2.58 -7.28 -6.17
C GLU A 369 2.59 -6.83 -7.64
N ASP A 370 1.53 -7.17 -8.38
CA ASP A 370 1.36 -6.69 -9.76
C ASP A 370 0.77 -5.26 -9.82
N LEU A 371 0.70 -4.66 -11.01
CA LEU A 371 0.17 -3.30 -11.18
C LEU A 371 -1.33 -3.15 -10.91
N ASP A 372 -2.04 -4.24 -10.64
CA ASP A 372 -3.45 -4.26 -10.23
C ASP A 372 -3.63 -4.60 -8.74
N GLY A 373 -2.54 -4.76 -7.97
CA GLY A 373 -2.58 -5.05 -6.55
C GLY A 373 -2.60 -6.53 -6.17
N ASN A 374 -2.55 -7.45 -7.14
CA ASN A 374 -2.56 -8.87 -6.82
C ASN A 374 -1.19 -9.28 -6.24
N GLN A 375 -1.21 -9.99 -5.13
CA GLN A 375 -0.01 -10.44 -4.43
C GLN A 375 0.29 -11.92 -4.70
N TYR A 376 1.57 -12.20 -4.93
CA TYR A 376 2.14 -13.51 -5.17
C TYR A 376 3.28 -13.72 -4.18
N GLU A 377 3.27 -14.83 -3.48
CA GLU A 377 4.11 -15.01 -2.30
C GLU A 377 5.00 -16.24 -2.44
N GLN A 378 6.22 -16.14 -1.90
CA GLN A 378 7.09 -17.30 -1.73
C GLN A 378 7.78 -17.19 -0.37
N TYR A 379 7.81 -18.30 0.36
CA TYR A 379 8.35 -18.35 1.71
C TYR A 379 9.27 -19.55 1.93
N THR A 380 10.16 -19.40 2.90
CA THR A 380 10.98 -20.47 3.48
C THR A 380 11.12 -20.25 4.98
N THR A 381 11.78 -21.16 5.67
CA THR A 381 11.97 -21.08 7.12
C THR A 381 13.44 -20.99 7.50
N VAL A 382 13.73 -20.19 8.52
CA VAL A 382 15.03 -20.10 9.18
C VAL A 382 14.84 -20.07 10.69
N ASP A 383 15.84 -20.49 11.44
CA ASP A 383 15.83 -20.36 12.91
C ASP A 383 16.62 -19.12 13.35
N LEU A 384 16.10 -18.38 14.33
CA LEU A 384 16.82 -17.32 15.04
C LEU A 384 17.34 -17.87 16.37
N GLU A 385 18.66 -17.73 16.63
CA GLU A 385 19.31 -18.19 17.88
C GLU A 385 19.48 -17.10 18.95
#